data_AF-A0AAV7G2X4-F1
#
_entry.id   AF-A0AAV7G2X4-F1
#
_cell.length_a   1.000
_cell.length_b   1.000
_cell.length_c   1.000
_cell.angle_alpha   90.00
_cell.angle_beta   90.00
_cell.angle_gamma   90.00
#
_symmetry.space_group_name_H-M   'P 1'
#
loop_
_entity.id
_entity.type
_entity.pdbx_description
1 polymer ?
#
loop_
_entity_poly.entity_id
_entity_poly.type
_entity_poly.pdbx_seq_one_letter_code
_entity_poly.pdbx_strand_id
1 'polypeptide(L)'
;MSSYEEKVQSAIELRKAGVSFCKSNTKNFRDINFNGGILSLPPLEIDDTTESLLLNRMAFERLHAIAGNEVIAYAFFMDGLINIADDVALLRTEEIIMSWVGCDGNIANMFNKNT
;
A
#
# COMPACT_ATOMS: atom_id res chain seq x y z
N MET A 1 -21.00 10.74 -14.68
CA MET A 1 -21.48 10.65 -13.28
C MET A 1 -20.30 10.99 -12.41
N SER A 2 -20.33 12.12 -11.71
CA SER A 2 -19.25 12.51 -10.80
C SER A 2 -19.34 11.66 -9.52
N SER A 3 -18.57 10.59 -9.45
CA SER A 3 -18.18 10.02 -8.16
C SER A 3 -16.88 10.70 -7.80
N TYR A 4 -16.87 11.48 -6.71
CA TYR A 4 -15.62 11.80 -6.03
C TYR A 4 -14.89 10.47 -5.81
N GLU A 5 -13.72 10.29 -6.42
CA GLU A 5 -12.83 9.22 -5.99
C GLU A 5 -12.49 9.56 -4.54
N GLU A 6 -13.03 8.80 -3.59
CA GLU A 6 -12.63 8.88 -2.19
C GLU A 6 -11.18 8.43 -2.11
N LYS A 7 -10.26 9.38 -2.36
CA LYS A 7 -8.83 9.16 -2.31
C LYS A 7 -8.46 8.92 -0.85
N VAL A 8 -7.89 7.74 -0.58
CA VAL A 8 -7.28 7.41 0.70
C VAL A 8 -6.28 8.53 1.03
N GLN A 9 -6.37 9.05 2.26
CA GLN A 9 -5.44 10.09 2.72
C GLN A 9 -4.04 9.50 2.89
N SER A 10 -3.00 10.31 2.67
CA SER A 10 -1.62 9.82 2.77
C SER A 10 -1.29 9.36 4.19
N ALA A 11 -0.27 8.52 4.35
CA ALA A 11 0.13 8.01 5.64
C ALA A 11 0.46 9.15 6.64
N ILE A 12 1.12 10.21 6.17
CA ILE A 12 1.41 11.41 6.96
C ILE A 12 0.14 12.16 7.36
N GLU A 13 -0.83 12.30 6.45
CA GLU A 13 -2.11 12.98 6.75
C GLU A 13 -2.92 12.21 7.79
N LEU A 14 -3.01 10.88 7.64
CA LEU A 14 -3.65 10.00 8.63
C LEU A 14 -2.95 10.08 9.98
N ARG A 15 -1.61 10.10 10.02
CA ARG A 15 -0.86 10.29 11.26
C ARG A 15 -1.18 11.61 11.94
N LYS A 16 -1.28 12.71 11.18
CA LYS A 16 -1.67 14.03 11.69
C LYS A 16 -3.10 14.04 12.24
N ALA A 17 -3.99 13.23 11.66
CA ALA A 17 -5.36 13.03 12.13
C ALA A 17 -5.46 12.10 13.35
N GLY A 18 -4.35 11.58 13.86
CA GLY A 18 -4.31 10.73 15.06
C GLY A 18 -4.33 9.23 14.79
N VAL A 19 -4.26 8.80 13.52
CA VAL A 19 -4.16 7.38 13.17
C VAL A 19 -2.73 6.89 13.41
N SER A 20 -2.61 5.79 14.14
CA SER A 20 -1.36 5.06 14.29
C SER A 20 -1.30 3.90 13.30
N PHE A 21 -0.10 3.47 12.96
CA PHE A 21 0.13 2.38 12.01
C PHE A 21 0.79 1.22 12.75
N CYS A 22 0.53 -0.01 12.32
CA CYS A 22 1.29 -1.16 12.78
C CYS A 22 1.35 -2.25 11.71
N LYS A 23 2.43 -3.02 11.71
CA LYS A 23 2.56 -4.23 10.91
C LYS A 23 1.60 -5.32 11.42
N SER A 24 0.89 -5.98 10.51
CA SER A 24 0.10 -7.18 10.81
C SER A 24 0.98 -8.43 10.87
N ASN A 25 0.43 -9.53 11.39
CA ASN A 25 1.20 -10.76 11.59
C ASN A 25 1.30 -11.63 10.32
N THR A 26 0.62 -11.26 9.24
CA THR A 26 0.57 -12.07 8.02
C THR A 26 0.97 -11.26 6.80
N LYS A 27 1.54 -11.92 5.79
CA LYS A 27 1.82 -11.33 4.48
C LYS A 27 0.60 -11.36 3.54
N ASN A 28 -0.61 -11.58 4.08
CA ASN A 28 -1.83 -11.67 3.28
C ASN A 28 -2.36 -10.27 3.00
N PHE A 29 -2.56 -9.91 1.73
CA PHE A 29 -3.08 -8.59 1.34
C PHE A 29 -4.48 -8.26 1.87
N ARG A 30 -5.23 -9.27 2.35
CA ARG A 30 -6.53 -9.07 3.02
C ARG A 30 -6.42 -8.72 4.50
N ASP A 31 -5.23 -8.84 5.10
CA ASP A 31 -5.00 -8.63 6.53
C ASP A 31 -4.83 -7.15 6.88
N ILE A 32 -5.84 -6.36 6.52
CA ILE A 32 -5.96 -4.94 6.82
C ILE A 32 -7.02 -4.78 7.89
N ASN A 33 -6.70 -4.11 9.00
CA ASN A 33 -7.63 -3.89 10.09
C ASN A 33 -7.52 -2.47 10.64
N PHE A 34 -8.64 -1.85 10.98
CA PHE A 34 -8.66 -0.57 11.66
C PHE A 34 -9.45 -0.70 12.96
N ASN A 35 -8.75 -0.56 14.09
CA ASN A 35 -9.37 -0.66 15.41
C ASN A 35 -8.75 0.34 16.38
N GLY A 36 -9.58 1.09 17.09
CA GLY A 36 -9.12 2.02 18.13
C GLY A 36 -8.15 3.10 17.63
N GLY A 37 -8.24 3.52 16.37
CA GLY A 37 -7.31 4.49 15.78
C GLY A 37 -6.00 3.89 15.27
N ILE A 38 -5.86 2.55 15.27
CA ILE A 38 -4.68 1.85 14.75
C ILE A 38 -5.05 1.17 13.44
N LEU A 39 -4.34 1.53 12.37
CA LEU A 39 -4.40 0.90 11.06
C LEU A 39 -3.29 -0.16 10.97
N SER A 40 -3.69 -1.43 10.98
CA SER A 40 -2.81 -2.58 10.80
C SER A 40 -2.74 -2.98 9.33
N LEU A 41 -1.53 -3.18 8.81
CA LEU A 41 -1.28 -3.50 7.41
C LEU A 41 -0.32 -4.68 7.24
N PRO A 42 -0.51 -5.54 6.23
CA PRO A 42 0.43 -6.60 5.94
C PRO A 42 1.75 -5.99 5.47
N PRO A 43 2.90 -6.50 5.95
CA PRO A 43 4.20 -5.99 5.55
C PRO A 43 4.48 -6.31 4.08
N LEU A 44 5.04 -5.33 3.37
CA LEU A 44 5.47 -5.44 1.99
C LEU A 44 6.99 -5.37 1.93
N GLU A 45 7.59 -6.48 1.50
CA GLU A 45 9.01 -6.55 1.17
C GLU A 45 9.20 -6.07 -0.27
N ILE A 46 10.02 -5.05 -0.45
CA ILE A 46 10.29 -4.45 -1.76
C ILE A 46 11.70 -4.81 -2.22
N ASP A 47 11.74 -5.39 -3.41
CA ASP A 47 12.93 -5.67 -4.21
C ASP A 47 12.69 -5.27 -5.67
N ASP A 48 13.71 -5.47 -6.52
CA ASP A 48 13.67 -5.11 -7.93
C ASP A 48 12.59 -5.87 -8.75
N THR A 49 11.97 -6.91 -8.19
CA THR A 49 10.92 -7.70 -8.84
C THR A 49 9.51 -7.32 -8.40
N THR A 50 9.37 -6.61 -7.29
CA THR A 50 8.11 -6.38 -6.59
C THR A 50 7.08 -5.67 -7.45
N GLU A 51 7.47 -4.63 -8.18
CA GLU A 51 6.58 -3.90 -9.09
C GLU A 51 5.99 -4.84 -10.15
N SER A 52 6.86 -5.62 -10.82
CA SER A 52 6.43 -6.56 -11.86
C SER A 52 5.52 -7.66 -11.31
N LEU A 53 5.77 -8.11 -10.07
CA LEU A 53 4.96 -9.14 -9.42
C LEU A 53 3.57 -8.62 -9.09
N LEU A 54 3.45 -7.40 -8.54
CA LEU A 54 2.16 -6.76 -8.27
C LEU A 54 1.38 -6.55 -9.57
N LEU A 55 2.00 -6.02 -10.62
CA LEU A 55 1.37 -5.80 -11.92
C LEU A 55 0.87 -7.11 -12.55
N ASN A 56 1.70 -8.16 -12.53
CA ASN A 56 1.34 -9.48 -13.07
C ASN A 56 0.16 -10.10 -12.31
N ARG A 57 0.12 -9.93 -10.98
CA ARG A 57 -0.98 -10.41 -10.14
C ARG A 57 -2.27 -9.63 -10.38
N MET A 58 -2.20 -8.30 -10.46
CA MET A 58 -3.36 -7.47 -10.82
C MET A 58 -3.89 -7.81 -12.22
N ALA A 59 -3.02 -8.04 -13.20
CA ALA A 59 -3.42 -8.48 -14.53
C ALA A 59 -4.13 -9.86 -14.48
N PHE A 60 -3.62 -10.79 -13.67
CA PHE A 60 -4.26 -12.08 -13.47
C PHE A 60 -5.66 -11.94 -12.88
N GLU A 61 -5.85 -11.13 -11.84
CA GLU A 61 -7.16 -10.83 -11.24
C GLU A 61 -8.12 -10.19 -12.24
N ARG A 62 -7.66 -9.22 -13.04
CA ARG A 62 -8.49 -8.59 -14.09
C ARG A 62 -8.92 -9.57 -15.18
N LEU A 63 -8.06 -10.51 -15.56
CA LEU A 63 -8.33 -11.48 -16.63
C LEU A 63 -9.14 -12.69 -16.16
N HIS A 64 -9.22 -12.95 -14.86
CA HIS A 64 -9.90 -14.11 -14.29
C HIS A 64 -10.92 -13.67 -13.23
N ALA A 65 -12.18 -13.52 -13.62
CA ALA A 65 -13.25 -13.01 -12.74
C ALA A 65 -13.45 -13.79 -11.42
N ILE A 66 -12.98 -15.04 -11.33
CA ILE A 66 -13.08 -15.88 -10.12
C ILE A 66 -11.86 -15.70 -9.19
N ALA A 67 -10.79 -15.07 -9.67
CA ALA A 67 -9.53 -14.91 -8.92
C ALA A 67 -9.61 -13.87 -7.79
N GLY A 68 -10.69 -13.08 -7.72
CA GLY A 68 -10.86 -12.03 -6.72
C GLY A 68 -10.28 -10.69 -7.17
N ASN A 69 -10.01 -9.82 -6.21
CA ASN A 69 -9.53 -8.44 -6.42
C ASN A 69 -8.60 -7.97 -5.28
N GLU A 70 -8.02 -8.91 -4.53
CA GLU A 70 -7.23 -8.66 -3.33
C GLU A 70 -6.01 -7.80 -3.62
N VAL A 71 -5.25 -8.16 -4.66
CA VAL A 71 -4.00 -7.48 -5.02
C VAL A 71 -4.33 -6.12 -5.62
N ILE A 72 -5.36 -6.03 -6.46
CA ILE A 72 -5.84 -4.76 -7.00
C ILE A 72 -6.25 -3.82 -5.87
N ALA A 73 -7.11 -4.28 -4.94
CA ALA A 73 -7.60 -3.47 -3.84
C ALA A 73 -6.46 -3.02 -2.92
N TYR A 74 -5.51 -3.92 -2.61
CA TYR A 74 -4.33 -3.59 -1.82
C TYR A 74 -3.44 -2.57 -2.53
N ALA A 75 -3.17 -2.73 -3.82
CA ALA A 75 -2.34 -1.81 -4.58
C ALA A 75 -2.95 -0.40 -4.63
N PHE A 76 -4.26 -0.29 -4.89
CA PHE A 76 -4.97 0.99 -4.84
C PHE A 76 -4.95 1.62 -3.44
N PHE A 77 -5.08 0.81 -2.38
CA PHE A 77 -5.03 1.31 -1.01
C PHE A 77 -3.63 1.84 -0.65
N MET A 78 -2.57 1.11 -1.02
CA MET A 78 -1.19 1.51 -0.79
C MET A 78 -0.81 2.74 -1.62
N ASP A 79 -1.31 2.86 -2.85
CA ASP A 79 -1.13 4.06 -3.68
C ASP A 79 -1.69 5.32 -3.01
N GLY A 80 -2.89 5.24 -2.43
CA GLY A 80 -3.43 6.39 -1.70
C GLY A 80 -2.68 6.72 -0.40
N LEU A 81 -2.14 5.71 0.29
CA LEU A 81 -1.29 5.92 1.47
C LEU A 81 0.07 6.53 1.13
N ILE A 82 0.60 6.30 -0.07
CA ILE A 82 1.97 6.66 -0.46
C ILE A 82 1.94 7.74 -1.55
N ASN A 83 1.99 9.00 -1.14
CA ASN A 83 2.05 10.12 -2.07
C ASN A 83 3.47 10.66 -2.23
N ILE A 84 4.23 10.76 -1.13
CA ILE A 84 5.59 11.28 -1.10
C ILE A 84 6.56 10.33 -0.39
N ALA A 85 7.86 10.59 -0.52
CA ALA A 85 8.91 9.81 0.15
C ALA A 85 8.73 9.75 1.68
N ASP A 86 8.20 10.80 2.29
CA ASP A 86 7.94 10.84 3.74
C ASP A 86 6.85 9.85 4.18
N ASP A 87 5.86 9.56 3.31
CA ASP A 87 4.87 8.52 3.60
C ASP A 87 5.55 7.14 3.65
N VAL A 88 6.46 6.87 2.71
CA VAL A 88 7.24 5.62 2.70
C VAL A 88 8.13 5.53 3.93
N ALA A 89 8.80 6.63 4.32
CA ALA A 89 9.65 6.68 5.50
C ALA A 89 8.87 6.40 6.80
N LEU A 90 7.64 6.93 6.90
CA LEU A 90 6.74 6.64 8.01
C LEU A 90 6.36 5.16 8.04
N LEU A 91 5.90 4.60 6.92
CA LEU A 91 5.49 3.19 6.84
C LEU A 91 6.67 2.22 7.03
N ARG A 92 7.89 2.63 6.68
CA ARG A 92 9.11 1.86 6.97
C ARG A 92 9.44 1.85 8.46
N THR A 93 9.28 2.98 9.14
CA THR A 93 9.50 3.08 10.60
C THR A 93 8.58 2.12 11.37
N GLU A 94 7.40 1.87 10.81
CA GLU A 94 6.39 0.94 11.36
C GLU A 94 6.52 -0.50 10.82
N GLU A 95 7.62 -0.79 10.10
CA GLU A 95 7.95 -2.07 9.48
C GLU A 95 6.91 -2.59 8.47
N ILE A 96 6.02 -1.72 7.98
CA ILE A 96 5.01 -2.06 6.97
C ILE A 96 5.66 -2.10 5.58
N ILE A 97 6.63 -1.23 5.32
CA ILE A 97 7.46 -1.30 4.11
C ILE A 97 8.88 -1.70 4.51
N MET A 98 9.34 -2.83 4.00
CA MET A 98 10.71 -3.31 4.19
C MET A 98 11.41 -3.32 2.85
N SER A 99 12.37 -2.41 2.66
CA SER A 99 13.22 -2.41 1.47
C SER A 99 14.69 -2.45 1.87
N TRP A 100 15.45 -3.28 1.18
CA TRP A 100 16.91 -3.36 1.30
C TRP A 100 17.63 -2.63 0.15
N VAL A 101 16.85 -2.06 -0.78
CA VAL A 101 17.36 -1.48 -2.04
C VAL A 101 16.55 -0.24 -2.44
N GLY A 102 17.21 0.79 -2.97
CA GLY A 102 16.56 2.02 -3.43
C GLY A 102 16.19 3.01 -2.32
N CYS A 103 15.95 4.27 -2.71
CA CYS A 103 15.52 5.32 -1.78
C CYS A 103 13.99 5.41 -1.69
N ASP A 104 13.49 6.06 -0.64
CA ASP A 104 12.04 6.26 -0.42
C ASP A 104 11.33 6.93 -1.61
N GLY A 105 12.01 7.85 -2.30
CA GLY A 105 11.48 8.48 -3.50
C GLY A 105 11.23 7.50 -4.64
N ASN A 106 12.05 6.45 -4.79
CA ASN A 106 11.84 5.44 -5.83
C ASN A 106 10.60 4.59 -5.52
N ILE A 107 10.41 4.23 -4.24
CA ILE A 107 9.25 3.47 -3.80
C ILE A 107 7.97 4.30 -3.95
N ALA A 108 8.00 5.58 -3.54
CA ALA A 108 6.87 6.48 -3.74
C ALA A 108 6.52 6.62 -5.24
N ASN A 109 7.53 6.72 -6.10
CA ASN A 109 7.32 6.74 -7.55
C ASN A 109 6.76 5.42 -8.11
N MET A 110 7.09 4.27 -7.52
CA MET A 110 6.56 2.96 -7.96
C MET A 110 5.03 2.89 -7.79
N PHE A 111 4.51 3.41 -6.68
CA PHE A 111 3.06 3.42 -6.42
C PHE A 111 2.35 4.50 -7.25
N ASN A 112 2.81 5.75 -7.18
CA ASN A 112 2.19 6.88 -7.88
C ASN A 112 2.17 6.79 -9.42
N LYS A 113 2.98 5.92 -10.04
CA LYS A 113 3.05 5.77 -11.51
C LYS A 113 2.03 4.78 -12.07
N ASN A 114 1.43 3.94 -11.24
CA ASN A 114 0.71 2.74 -11.66
C ASN A 114 -0.81 2.80 -11.39
N THR A 115 -1.35 3.99 -11.10
CA THR A 115 -2.78 4.28 -10.92
C THR A 115 -3.31 5.31 -11.91
#